data_AF-A0A972V169-F1
#
_entry.id   AF-A0A972V169-F1
#
_cell.length_a   1.000
_cell.length_b   1.000
_cell.length_c   1.000
_cell.angle_alpha   90.00
_cell.angle_beta   90.00
_cell.angle_gamma   90.00
#
_symmetry.space_group_name_H-M   'P 1'
#
loop_
_entity.id
_entity.type
_entity.pdbx_description
1 polymer ?
#
loop_
_entity_poly.entity_id
_entity_poly.type
_entity_poly.pdbx_seq_one_letter_code
_entity_poly.pdbx_strand_id
1 'polypeptide(L)'
;MKKILKILAYIIGGLIIILLLIFLIAYIKSAKETSKNLALLGQEAPIISTDGYEFRDLNKNGKLDIYEDSRAELNSRVNDLTNQMNLEEKSGLMFITMAAMNSDGSLSNKISLTNPFSWALESNASMVAKKKMNHFNTMQAPSPEAMIDWNNNIQKLAERTRLGIPVTIATDPRHGVPNAPGASIYTDFFSNWCSPTGFGAIGDTILMREFGDIARQEYLAVGIRLSLSPMADLATEPRWWRINGTFGEDAELSAKLTKAYILGFQGDSITSQSVECMAKHFSGGGPQEKGHDAHFPPGTQVYPGNNFEYHIIPFEKGAFAANVAQIMPYYGIPEGQTSEDVGFGYNKEIITGLLREKYQFDGIVCTDWGLVS
;
A
#
# COMPACT_ATOMS: atom_id res chain seq x y z
N MET A 1 14.06 -48.08 -26.52
CA MET A 1 12.98 -47.36 -25.79
C MET A 1 13.00 -47.64 -24.27
N LYS A 2 12.81 -48.88 -23.77
CA LYS A 2 12.75 -49.17 -22.32
C LYS A 2 13.97 -48.74 -21.48
N LYS A 3 15.20 -48.90 -21.98
CA LYS A 3 16.44 -48.46 -21.27
C LYS A 3 16.54 -46.93 -21.15
N ILE A 4 16.17 -46.20 -22.20
CA ILE A 4 16.16 -44.73 -22.22
C ILE A 4 15.13 -44.21 -21.21
N LEU A 5 13.91 -44.77 -21.21
CA LEU A 5 12.87 -44.43 -20.22
C LEU A 5 13.33 -44.67 -18.77
N LYS A 6 14.08 -45.76 -18.53
CA LYS A 6 14.61 -46.08 -17.19
C LYS A 6 15.69 -45.08 -16.75
N ILE A 7 16.60 -44.69 -17.65
CA ILE A 7 17.62 -43.66 -17.37
C ILE A 7 16.95 -42.30 -17.11
N LEU A 8 15.97 -41.93 -17.93
CA LEU A 8 15.21 -40.69 -17.74
C LEU A 8 14.49 -40.67 -16.38
N ALA A 9 13.89 -41.79 -15.98
CA ALA A 9 13.24 -41.92 -14.67
C ALA A 9 14.23 -41.75 -13.51
N TYR A 10 15.45 -42.29 -13.60
CA TYR A 10 16.48 -42.07 -12.59
C TYR A 10 16.96 -40.61 -12.53
N ILE A 11 17.13 -39.95 -13.69
CA ILE A 11 17.51 -38.54 -13.74
C ILE A 11 16.41 -37.67 -13.11
N ILE A 12 15.15 -37.87 -13.50
CA ILE A 12 14.01 -37.14 -12.94
C ILE A 12 13.89 -37.40 -11.43
N GLY A 13 14.00 -38.66 -11.00
CA GLY A 13 13.96 -39.01 -9.58
C GLY A 13 15.10 -38.35 -8.78
N GLY A 14 16.31 -38.32 -9.33
CA GLY A 14 17.46 -37.62 -8.73
C GLY A 14 17.23 -36.11 -8.62
N LEU A 15 16.71 -35.48 -9.67
CA LEU A 15 16.36 -34.05 -9.66
C LEU A 15 15.29 -33.73 -8.60
N ILE A 16 14.26 -34.57 -8.49
CA ILE A 16 13.21 -34.40 -7.48
C ILE A 16 13.81 -34.49 -6.07
N ILE A 17 14.69 -35.47 -5.80
CA ILE A 17 15.36 -35.61 -4.51
C ILE A 17 16.20 -34.37 -4.19
N ILE A 18 16.96 -33.86 -5.17
CA ILE A 18 17.76 -32.63 -5.00
C ILE A 18 16.87 -31.44 -4.67
N LEU A 19 15.76 -31.25 -5.39
CA LEU A 19 14.81 -30.16 -5.14
C LEU A 19 14.16 -30.28 -3.75
N LEU A 20 13.79 -31.49 -3.32
CA LEU A 20 13.24 -31.73 -1.99
C LEU A 20 14.28 -31.45 -0.88
N LEU A 21 15.55 -31.80 -1.09
CA LEU A 21 16.63 -31.48 -0.16
C LEU A 21 16.87 -29.97 -0.06
N ILE A 22 16.90 -29.27 -1.21
CA ILE A 22 17.02 -27.80 -1.24
C ILE A 22 15.85 -27.17 -0.49
N PHE A 23 14.63 -27.62 -0.75
CA PHE A 23 13.44 -27.16 -0.04
C PHE A 23 13.55 -27.40 1.46
N LEU A 24 13.92 -28.60 1.89
CA LEU A 24 14.04 -28.95 3.30
C LEU A 24 15.07 -28.07 4.02
N ILE A 25 16.23 -27.85 3.41
CA ILE A 25 17.27 -26.96 3.96
C ILE A 25 16.74 -25.54 4.09
N ALA A 26 16.10 -25.02 3.04
CA ALA A 26 15.53 -23.68 3.04
C ALA A 26 14.40 -23.54 4.09
N TYR A 27 13.57 -24.58 4.25
CA TYR A 27 12.49 -24.62 5.22
C TYR A 27 13.02 -24.60 6.65
N ILE A 28 14.01 -25.43 6.97
CA ILE A 28 14.65 -25.46 8.30
C ILE A 28 15.29 -24.10 8.61
N LYS A 29 15.98 -23.49 7.63
CA LYS A 29 16.57 -22.15 7.79
C LYS A 29 15.50 -21.09 8.09
N SER A 30 14.42 -21.08 7.30
CA SER A 30 13.30 -20.15 7.46
C SER A 30 12.56 -20.34 8.80
N ALA A 31 12.36 -21.58 9.24
CA ALA A 31 11.76 -21.89 10.54
C ALA A 31 12.64 -21.43 11.71
N LYS A 32 13.97 -21.61 11.62
CA LYS A 32 14.92 -21.14 12.63
C LYS A 32 14.94 -19.62 12.73
N GLU A 33 14.95 -18.92 11.59
CA GLU A 33 14.90 -17.44 11.57
C GLU A 33 13.57 -16.93 12.13
N THR A 34 12.45 -17.56 11.78
CA THR A 34 11.14 -17.27 12.37
C THR A 34 11.17 -17.37 13.89
N SER A 35 11.70 -18.46 14.43
CA SER A 35 11.77 -18.66 15.88
C SER A 35 12.61 -17.58 16.58
N LYS A 36 13.70 -17.15 15.96
CA LYS A 36 14.54 -16.05 16.48
C LYS A 36 13.78 -14.72 16.46
N ASN A 37 13.11 -14.40 15.36
CA ASN A 37 12.36 -13.16 15.22
C ASN A 37 11.18 -13.09 16.22
N LEU A 38 10.45 -14.19 16.39
CA LEU A 38 9.36 -14.27 17.36
C LEU A 38 9.84 -14.17 18.82
N ALA A 39 11.08 -14.57 19.11
CA ALA A 39 11.68 -14.42 20.43
C ALA A 39 12.05 -12.96 20.78
N LEU A 40 12.06 -12.05 19.80
CA LEU A 40 12.21 -10.60 20.04
C LEU A 40 10.92 -9.93 20.54
N LEU A 41 9.79 -10.62 20.45
CA LEU A 41 8.48 -10.07 20.79
C LEU A 41 8.11 -10.38 22.24
N GLY A 42 7.40 -9.45 22.86
CA GLY A 42 6.84 -9.62 24.19
C GLY A 42 5.55 -10.45 24.20
N GLN A 43 4.82 -10.29 25.30
CA GLN A 43 3.45 -10.79 25.45
C GLN A 43 2.47 -9.87 24.71
N GLU A 44 1.24 -10.35 24.50
CA GLU A 44 0.13 -9.51 24.03
C GLU A 44 -0.15 -8.39 25.03
N ALA A 45 -0.67 -7.26 24.56
CA ALA A 45 -0.92 -6.09 25.40
C ALA A 45 -2.01 -6.41 26.43
N PRO A 46 -1.73 -6.29 27.75
CA PRO A 46 -2.76 -6.48 28.75
C PRO A 46 -3.80 -5.36 28.70
N ILE A 47 -4.98 -5.63 29.24
CA ILE A 47 -6.05 -4.63 29.40
C ILE A 47 -5.83 -3.89 30.71
N ILE A 48 -5.89 -2.56 30.67
CA ILE A 48 -5.93 -1.68 31.84
C ILE A 48 -7.30 -1.01 31.88
N SER A 49 -7.94 -1.05 33.06
CA SER A 49 -9.19 -0.36 33.31
C SER A 49 -8.93 0.90 34.14
N THR A 50 -9.32 2.07 33.61
CA THR A 50 -9.28 3.35 34.34
C THR A 50 -10.55 4.15 34.05
N ASP A 51 -11.11 4.81 35.07
CA ASP A 51 -12.31 5.64 34.95
C ASP A 51 -13.53 4.96 34.30
N GLY A 52 -13.64 3.63 34.40
CA GLY A 52 -14.71 2.85 33.77
C GLY A 52 -14.51 2.57 32.27
N TYR A 53 -13.34 2.88 31.71
CA TYR A 53 -12.95 2.56 30.34
C TYR A 53 -11.85 1.49 30.31
N GLU A 54 -11.82 0.70 29.25
CA GLU A 54 -10.78 -0.29 28.99
C GLU A 54 -9.82 0.18 27.91
N PHE A 55 -8.53 0.09 28.18
CA PHE A 55 -7.44 0.42 27.27
C PHE A 55 -6.48 -0.76 27.16
N ARG A 56 -5.66 -0.75 26.12
CA ARG A 56 -4.55 -1.70 25.96
C ARG A 56 -3.25 -1.03 26.39
N ASP A 57 -2.53 -1.68 27.29
CA ASP A 57 -1.16 -1.35 27.66
C ASP A 57 -0.21 -1.85 26.56
N LEU A 58 -0.16 -1.07 25.48
CA LEU A 58 0.57 -1.38 24.26
C LEU A 58 2.08 -1.43 24.50
N ASN A 59 2.62 -0.73 25.51
CA ASN A 59 4.04 -0.86 25.89
C ASN A 59 4.34 -1.78 27.08
N LYS A 60 3.30 -2.34 27.72
CA LYS A 60 3.37 -3.37 28.78
C LYS A 60 4.07 -2.85 30.04
N ASN A 61 3.83 -1.60 30.40
CA ASN A 61 4.47 -0.99 31.58
C ASN A 61 3.55 -0.86 32.81
N GLY A 62 2.30 -1.31 32.70
CA GLY A 62 1.33 -1.35 33.78
C GLY A 62 0.64 -0.01 34.08
N LYS A 63 0.80 1.02 33.24
CA LYS A 63 0.09 2.30 33.35
C LYS A 63 -0.53 2.67 32.00
N LEU A 64 -1.57 3.51 32.02
CA LEU A 64 -2.12 4.09 30.80
C LEU A 64 -1.22 5.26 30.35
N ASP A 65 -0.49 5.09 29.24
CA ASP A 65 0.25 6.19 28.62
C ASP A 65 -0.65 7.04 27.71
N ILE A 66 -0.22 8.28 27.44
CA ILE A 66 -1.05 9.25 26.68
C ILE A 66 -1.37 8.69 25.29
N TYR A 67 -0.40 8.07 24.61
CA TYR A 67 -0.63 7.52 23.28
C TYR A 67 -1.64 6.37 23.23
N GLU A 68 -1.84 5.68 24.35
CA GLU A 68 -2.77 4.56 24.51
C GLU A 68 -4.18 5.05 24.87
N ASP A 69 -4.29 6.23 25.48
CA ASP A 69 -5.57 6.85 25.82
C ASP A 69 -6.26 7.41 24.56
N SER A 70 -7.26 6.66 24.07
CA SER A 70 -8.07 7.07 22.92
C SER A 70 -8.88 8.36 23.13
N ARG A 71 -8.99 8.86 24.37
CA ARG A 71 -9.66 10.12 24.71
C ARG A 71 -8.73 11.34 24.60
N ALA A 72 -7.41 11.12 24.59
CA ALA A 72 -6.44 12.20 24.50
C ALA A 72 -6.37 12.80 23.09
N GLU A 73 -6.01 14.09 23.03
CA GLU A 73 -5.82 14.81 21.77
C GLU A 73 -4.78 14.14 20.88
N LEU A 74 -5.07 14.05 19.57
CA LEU A 74 -4.23 13.32 18.61
C LEU A 74 -2.76 13.74 18.67
N ASN A 75 -2.49 15.05 18.69
CA ASN A 75 -1.11 15.56 18.73
C ASN A 75 -0.39 15.19 20.03
N SER A 76 -1.10 15.12 21.16
CA SER A 76 -0.53 14.64 22.43
C SER A 76 -0.15 13.17 22.33
N ARG A 77 -1.01 12.35 21.71
CA ARG A 77 -0.75 10.92 21.48
C ARG A 77 0.44 10.70 20.54
N VAL A 78 0.52 11.44 19.44
CA VAL A 78 1.63 11.39 18.48
C VAL A 78 2.95 11.80 19.14
N ASN A 79 2.95 12.90 19.89
CA ASN A 79 4.16 13.38 20.59
C ASN A 79 4.63 12.39 21.66
N ASP A 80 3.71 11.82 22.44
CA ASP A 80 4.05 10.82 23.45
C ASP A 80 4.64 9.56 22.80
N LEU A 81 3.98 9.01 21.78
CA LEU A 81 4.47 7.83 21.07
C LEU A 81 5.86 8.06 20.45
N THR A 82 6.02 9.16 19.70
CA THR A 82 7.28 9.43 18.97
C THR A 82 8.46 9.74 19.90
N ASN A 83 8.21 10.28 21.10
CA ASN A 83 9.22 10.45 22.14
C ASN A 83 9.62 9.12 22.78
N GLN A 84 8.71 8.16 22.86
CA GLN A 84 9.01 6.83 23.37
C GLN A 84 9.73 5.94 22.34
N MET A 85 9.66 6.23 21.04
CA MET A 85 10.27 5.43 19.98
C MET A 85 11.80 5.53 19.90
N ASN A 86 12.46 4.39 19.69
CA ASN A 86 13.87 4.34 19.30
C ASN A 86 14.06 4.56 17.79
N LEU A 87 15.32 4.63 17.34
CA LEU A 87 15.64 4.92 15.94
C LEU A 87 15.18 3.79 15.00
N GLU A 88 15.30 2.54 15.43
CA GLU A 88 14.88 1.38 14.65
C GLU A 88 13.37 1.36 14.43
N GLU A 89 12.58 1.71 15.45
CA GLU A 89 11.13 1.85 15.34
C GLU A 89 10.75 3.02 14.44
N LYS A 90 11.43 4.17 14.56
CA LYS A 90 11.21 5.32 13.66
C LYS A 90 11.52 4.96 12.21
N SER A 91 12.62 4.25 11.99
CA SER A 91 13.02 3.76 10.68
C SER A 91 12.00 2.76 10.13
N GLY A 92 11.48 1.86 10.97
CA GLY A 92 10.48 0.87 10.58
C GLY A 92 9.18 1.47 10.06
N LEU A 93 8.73 2.60 10.63
CA LEU A 93 7.55 3.34 10.15
C LEU A 93 7.73 3.95 8.75
N MET A 94 8.97 4.12 8.29
CA MET A 94 9.27 4.74 6.99
C MET A 94 9.20 3.77 5.81
N PHE A 95 8.79 2.52 6.04
CA PHE A 95 8.70 1.50 4.99
C PHE A 95 7.28 0.98 4.83
N ILE A 96 6.83 0.93 3.58
CA ILE A 96 5.74 0.09 3.12
C ILE A 96 6.29 -0.97 2.16
N THR A 97 5.94 -2.24 2.37
CA THR A 97 6.38 -3.34 1.49
C THR A 97 5.29 -4.38 1.31
N MET A 98 5.47 -5.31 0.38
CA MET A 98 4.52 -6.41 0.19
C MET A 98 4.64 -7.44 1.31
N ALA A 99 3.51 -7.83 1.88
CA ALA A 99 3.44 -8.93 2.84
C ALA A 99 2.70 -10.13 2.27
N ALA A 100 3.31 -11.30 2.41
CA ALA A 100 2.69 -12.56 2.03
C ALA A 100 1.69 -13.04 3.09
N MET A 101 0.67 -13.71 2.60
CA MET A 101 -0.39 -14.39 3.37
C MET A 101 -0.54 -15.82 2.85
N ASN A 102 -0.74 -16.78 3.75
CA ASN A 102 -1.09 -18.14 3.34
C ASN A 102 -2.58 -18.23 2.99
N SER A 103 -2.96 -19.20 2.16
CA SER A 103 -4.36 -19.38 1.71
C SER A 103 -5.35 -19.66 2.84
N ASP A 104 -4.87 -20.08 4.01
CA ASP A 104 -5.66 -20.35 5.22
C ASP A 104 -5.71 -19.16 6.19
N GLY A 105 -5.17 -17.99 5.81
CA GLY A 105 -5.10 -16.81 6.66
C GLY A 105 -4.00 -16.84 7.73
N SER A 106 -3.17 -17.88 7.76
CA SER A 106 -2.01 -17.90 8.65
C SER A 106 -0.88 -16.97 8.14
N LEU A 107 -0.05 -16.50 9.07
CA LEU A 107 1.13 -15.71 8.72
C LEU A 107 2.10 -16.52 7.86
N SER A 108 2.58 -15.91 6.76
CA SER A 108 3.64 -16.42 5.91
C SER A 108 5.01 -16.25 6.58
N ASN A 109 5.24 -16.99 7.66
CA ASN A 109 6.51 -16.97 8.38
C ASN A 109 7.53 -17.94 7.80
N LYS A 110 7.07 -19.00 7.14
CA LYS A 110 7.91 -20.06 6.58
C LYS A 110 7.70 -20.16 5.08
N ILE A 111 8.75 -20.58 4.36
CA ILE A 111 8.59 -20.94 2.95
C ILE A 111 7.59 -22.09 2.81
N SER A 112 6.80 -22.04 1.74
CA SER A 112 5.79 -23.04 1.41
C SER A 112 5.84 -23.39 -0.07
N LEU A 113 5.59 -24.66 -0.39
CA LEU A 113 5.47 -25.12 -1.78
C LEU A 113 4.18 -24.61 -2.45
N THR A 114 3.15 -24.29 -1.65
CA THR A 114 1.85 -23.83 -2.15
C THR A 114 1.72 -22.30 -2.18
N ASN A 115 2.70 -21.58 -1.62
CA ASN A 115 2.71 -20.12 -1.60
C ASN A 115 4.02 -19.59 -2.19
N PRO A 116 4.09 -19.29 -3.49
CA PRO A 116 5.31 -18.79 -4.12
C PRO A 116 5.77 -17.44 -3.55
N PHE A 117 4.85 -16.61 -3.05
CA PHE A 117 5.21 -15.34 -2.40
C PHE A 117 6.07 -15.54 -1.15
N SER A 118 5.92 -16.66 -0.44
CA SER A 118 6.74 -16.98 0.74
C SER A 118 8.23 -17.16 0.44
N TRP A 119 8.60 -17.32 -0.83
CA TRP A 119 9.99 -17.41 -1.29
C TRP A 119 10.57 -16.08 -1.73
N ALA A 120 9.72 -15.19 -2.26
CA ALA A 120 10.12 -13.90 -2.79
C ALA A 120 10.07 -12.78 -1.74
N LEU A 121 9.16 -12.90 -0.77
CA LEU A 121 8.93 -11.91 0.27
C LEU A 121 9.51 -12.36 1.60
N GLU A 122 9.94 -11.39 2.40
CA GLU A 122 10.38 -11.67 3.76
C GLU A 122 9.22 -12.13 4.65
N SER A 123 9.54 -12.98 5.64
CA SER A 123 8.55 -13.45 6.61
C SER A 123 7.90 -12.30 7.38
N ASN A 124 6.61 -12.44 7.71
CA ASN A 124 5.88 -11.45 8.52
C ASN A 124 6.60 -11.18 9.87
N ALA A 125 7.10 -12.23 10.53
CA ALA A 125 7.88 -12.10 11.76
C ALA A 125 9.17 -11.28 11.58
N SER A 126 9.90 -11.43 10.46
CA SER A 126 11.09 -10.60 10.18
C SER A 126 10.70 -9.13 10.06
N MET A 127 9.71 -8.83 9.24
CA MET A 127 9.32 -7.45 8.95
C MET A 127 8.81 -6.73 10.21
N VAL A 128 7.91 -7.36 10.97
CA VAL A 128 7.31 -6.75 12.18
C VAL A 128 8.27 -6.79 13.36
N ALA A 129 8.78 -7.97 13.74
CA ALA A 129 9.52 -8.10 15.00
C ALA A 129 10.95 -7.54 14.90
N LYS A 130 11.64 -7.80 13.79
CA LYS A 130 13.05 -7.42 13.62
C LYS A 130 13.20 -6.06 12.96
N LYS A 131 12.45 -5.79 11.87
CA LYS A 131 12.55 -4.51 11.13
C LYS A 131 11.61 -3.41 11.60
N LYS A 132 10.74 -3.70 12.58
CA LYS A 132 9.78 -2.74 13.16
C LYS A 132 8.83 -2.10 12.13
N MET A 133 8.61 -2.78 11.00
CA MET A 133 7.71 -2.32 9.95
C MET A 133 6.26 -2.56 10.36
N ASN A 134 5.39 -1.62 10.00
CA ASN A 134 3.97 -1.69 10.29
C ASN A 134 3.08 -1.23 9.11
N HIS A 135 3.62 -0.90 7.95
CA HIS A 135 2.83 -0.62 6.75
C HIS A 135 3.08 -1.71 5.71
N PHE A 136 2.02 -2.39 5.26
CA PHE A 136 2.15 -3.48 4.29
C PHE A 136 1.12 -3.38 3.17
N ASN A 137 1.55 -3.64 1.94
CA ASN A 137 0.65 -3.86 0.81
C ASN A 137 0.35 -5.35 0.64
N THR A 138 -0.88 -5.68 0.26
CA THR A 138 -1.31 -7.06 -0.01
C THR A 138 -1.68 -7.22 -1.47
N MET A 139 -0.99 -8.13 -2.16
CA MET A 139 -1.25 -8.45 -3.58
C MET A 139 -2.13 -9.70 -3.76
N GLN A 140 -2.25 -10.50 -2.70
CA GLN A 140 -3.01 -11.75 -2.72
C GLN A 140 -4.49 -11.49 -2.42
N ALA A 141 -5.35 -12.35 -2.95
CA ALA A 141 -6.79 -12.38 -2.70
C ALA A 141 -7.24 -13.83 -2.45
N PRO A 142 -6.89 -14.43 -1.27
CA PRO A 142 -7.52 -15.67 -0.84
C PRO A 142 -8.97 -15.41 -0.43
N SER A 143 -9.64 -16.34 0.25
CA SER A 143 -11.02 -16.10 0.70
C SER A 143 -11.11 -14.92 1.70
N PRO A 144 -12.29 -14.27 1.81
CA PRO A 144 -12.50 -13.20 2.79
C PRO A 144 -12.12 -13.61 4.21
N GLU A 145 -12.47 -14.83 4.63
CA GLU A 145 -12.16 -15.37 5.96
C GLU A 145 -10.65 -15.45 6.18
N ALA A 146 -9.91 -15.95 5.18
CA ALA A 146 -8.44 -16.01 5.25
C ALA A 146 -7.82 -14.61 5.36
N MET A 147 -8.36 -13.61 4.65
CA MET A 147 -7.90 -12.22 4.77
C MET A 147 -8.13 -11.65 6.18
N ILE A 148 -9.32 -11.90 6.74
CA ILE A 148 -9.69 -11.47 8.10
C ILE A 148 -8.78 -12.15 9.14
N ASP A 149 -8.59 -13.45 9.04
CA ASP A 149 -7.73 -14.22 9.95
C ASP A 149 -6.28 -13.73 9.87
N TRP A 150 -5.77 -13.48 8.66
CA TRP A 150 -4.43 -12.94 8.49
C TRP A 150 -4.28 -11.53 9.06
N ASN A 151 -5.25 -10.65 8.82
CA ASN A 151 -5.27 -9.30 9.40
C ASN A 151 -5.26 -9.38 10.94
N ASN A 152 -6.09 -10.22 11.55
CA ASN A 152 -6.10 -10.39 13.00
C ASN A 152 -4.78 -10.95 13.52
N ASN A 153 -4.18 -11.91 12.81
CA ASN A 153 -2.91 -12.52 13.19
C ASN A 153 -1.73 -11.55 13.09
N ILE A 154 -1.68 -10.69 12.06
CA ILE A 154 -0.62 -9.69 11.91
C ILE A 154 -0.77 -8.56 12.93
N GLN A 155 -1.99 -8.17 13.28
CA GLN A 155 -2.24 -7.19 14.34
C GLN A 155 -1.81 -7.74 15.71
N LYS A 156 -2.14 -8.99 16.04
CA LYS A 156 -1.65 -9.65 17.27
C LYS A 156 -0.13 -9.75 17.31
N LEU A 157 0.52 -10.00 16.16
CA LEU A 157 1.97 -10.00 16.07
C LEU A 157 2.56 -8.60 16.36
N ALA A 158 1.98 -7.56 15.76
CA ALA A 158 2.42 -6.17 15.92
C ALA A 158 2.17 -5.63 17.34
N GLU A 159 1.05 -6.02 17.94
CA GLU A 159 0.72 -5.70 19.33
C GLU A 159 1.80 -6.19 20.28
N ARG A 160 2.47 -7.31 20.00
CA ARG A 160 3.56 -7.85 20.84
C ARG A 160 4.90 -7.13 20.69
N THR A 161 5.02 -6.16 19.80
CA THR A 161 6.22 -5.30 19.71
C THR A 161 6.31 -4.39 20.93
N ARG A 162 7.45 -3.72 21.13
CA ARG A 162 7.71 -2.95 22.36
C ARG A 162 6.68 -1.84 22.62
N LEU A 163 6.21 -1.15 21.58
CA LEU A 163 5.21 -0.06 21.68
C LEU A 163 3.83 -0.45 21.16
N GLY A 164 3.66 -1.67 20.66
CA GLY A 164 2.37 -2.17 20.16
C GLY A 164 1.76 -1.34 19.03
N ILE A 165 2.58 -0.68 18.21
CA ILE A 165 2.10 0.16 17.11
C ILE A 165 1.37 -0.73 16.09
N PRO A 166 0.11 -0.43 15.75
CA PRO A 166 -0.69 -1.28 14.88
C PRO A 166 -0.18 -1.25 13.43
N VAL A 167 -0.58 -2.29 12.69
CA VAL A 167 -0.27 -2.43 11.28
C VAL A 167 -1.33 -1.74 10.42
N THR A 168 -0.90 -1.03 9.38
CA THR A 168 -1.75 -0.54 8.29
C THR A 168 -1.63 -1.47 7.09
N ILE A 169 -2.78 -2.01 6.65
CA ILE A 169 -2.85 -2.85 5.46
C ILE A 169 -3.35 -2.02 4.28
N ALA A 170 -2.51 -1.97 3.25
CA ALA A 170 -2.76 -1.30 1.99
C ALA A 170 -3.13 -2.28 0.88
N THR A 171 -3.76 -1.74 -0.16
CA THR A 171 -4.03 -2.46 -1.39
C THR A 171 -4.02 -1.54 -2.61
N ASP A 172 -3.60 -2.07 -3.75
CA ASP A 172 -4.04 -1.56 -5.06
C ASP A 172 -5.54 -1.81 -5.26
N PRO A 173 -6.24 -1.07 -6.17
CA PRO A 173 -7.68 -1.21 -6.37
C PRO A 173 -8.12 -2.67 -6.56
N ARG A 174 -9.23 -3.09 -5.95
CA ARG A 174 -9.72 -4.48 -6.04
C ARG A 174 -11.08 -4.66 -6.72
N HIS A 175 -11.82 -3.57 -6.92
CA HIS A 175 -13.20 -3.54 -7.41
C HIS A 175 -13.31 -3.54 -8.96
N GLY A 176 -12.33 -4.14 -9.64
CA GLY A 176 -12.29 -4.21 -11.10
C GLY A 176 -12.72 -5.57 -11.64
N VAL A 177 -12.56 -5.78 -12.95
CA VAL A 177 -12.97 -7.00 -13.66
C VAL A 177 -11.78 -7.94 -13.95
N PRO A 178 -11.98 -9.26 -14.18
CA PRO A 178 -10.90 -10.24 -14.33
C PRO A 178 -9.84 -9.95 -15.40
N ASN A 179 -10.19 -9.13 -16.39
CA ASN A 179 -9.37 -8.87 -17.58
C ASN A 179 -8.81 -7.44 -17.63
N ALA A 180 -8.59 -6.81 -16.47
CA ALA A 180 -8.03 -5.44 -16.37
C ALA A 180 -6.66 -5.42 -15.63
N PRO A 181 -5.62 -6.13 -16.12
CA PRO A 181 -4.33 -6.17 -15.46
C PRO A 181 -3.70 -4.77 -15.38
N GLY A 182 -3.11 -4.45 -14.22
CA GLY A 182 -2.45 -3.17 -13.96
C GLY A 182 -3.37 -2.03 -13.49
N ALA A 183 -4.69 -2.14 -13.69
CA ALA A 183 -5.67 -1.20 -13.13
C ALA A 183 -6.19 -1.64 -11.75
N SER A 184 -6.33 -2.95 -11.55
CA SER A 184 -6.83 -3.52 -10.30
C SER A 184 -6.35 -4.96 -10.08
N ILE A 185 -6.34 -5.39 -8.83
CA ILE A 185 -6.24 -6.80 -8.43
C ILE A 185 -7.66 -7.38 -8.42
N TYR A 186 -8.00 -8.16 -9.43
CA TYR A 186 -9.32 -8.79 -9.48
C TYR A 186 -9.57 -9.67 -8.24
N THR A 187 -10.71 -9.44 -7.60
CA THR A 187 -11.13 -10.15 -6.41
C THR A 187 -12.60 -10.50 -6.60
N ASP A 188 -12.93 -11.79 -6.67
CA ASP A 188 -14.25 -12.28 -7.10
C ASP A 188 -15.39 -12.05 -6.10
N PHE A 189 -15.06 -11.82 -4.83
CA PHE A 189 -16.03 -11.57 -3.77
C PHE A 189 -16.25 -10.08 -3.46
N PHE A 190 -15.45 -9.17 -4.02
CA PHE A 190 -15.73 -7.73 -3.95
C PHE A 190 -16.68 -7.32 -5.07
N SER A 191 -17.38 -6.21 -4.88
CA SER A 191 -18.26 -5.68 -5.91
C SER A 191 -17.47 -5.30 -7.17
N ASN A 192 -18.06 -5.56 -8.34
CA ASN A 192 -17.45 -5.27 -9.63
C ASN A 192 -17.96 -3.94 -10.17
N TRP A 193 -17.03 -3.05 -10.53
CA TRP A 193 -17.34 -1.74 -11.08
C TRP A 193 -16.63 -1.52 -12.42
N CYS A 194 -17.06 -0.49 -13.15
CA CYS A 194 -16.35 -0.08 -14.36
C CYS A 194 -14.92 0.39 -14.03
N SER A 195 -14.05 0.42 -15.03
CA SER A 195 -12.72 1.02 -14.88
C SER A 195 -12.83 2.50 -14.48
N PRO A 196 -11.77 3.10 -13.92
CA PRO A 196 -11.68 4.53 -13.72
C PRO A 196 -12.04 5.36 -14.97
N THR A 197 -11.63 4.92 -16.17
CA THR A 197 -12.03 5.58 -17.42
C THR A 197 -13.52 5.46 -17.72
N GLY A 198 -14.17 4.39 -17.28
CA GLY A 198 -15.63 4.24 -17.34
C GLY A 198 -16.34 5.24 -16.42
N PHE A 199 -15.82 5.44 -15.21
CA PHE A 199 -16.31 6.52 -14.35
C PHE A 199 -16.08 7.91 -14.95
N GLY A 200 -14.95 8.12 -15.62
CA GLY A 200 -14.67 9.30 -16.43
C GLY A 200 -15.75 9.52 -17.50
N ALA A 201 -16.11 8.48 -18.26
CA ALA A 201 -17.15 8.54 -19.28
C ALA A 201 -18.55 8.82 -18.71
N ILE A 202 -18.85 8.32 -17.50
CA ILE A 202 -20.11 8.61 -16.80
C ILE A 202 -20.13 10.06 -16.31
N GLY A 203 -19.01 10.54 -15.75
CA GLY A 203 -18.83 11.92 -15.30
C GLY A 203 -19.69 12.32 -14.09
N ASP A 204 -20.15 11.35 -13.29
CA ASP A 204 -21.02 11.58 -12.13
C ASP A 204 -20.26 11.43 -10.81
N THR A 205 -20.09 12.56 -10.10
CA THR A 205 -19.44 12.61 -8.79
C THR A 205 -20.25 11.97 -7.67
N ILE A 206 -21.58 11.93 -7.78
CA ILE A 206 -22.45 11.31 -6.77
C ILE A 206 -22.24 9.79 -6.83
N LEU A 207 -22.31 9.23 -8.04
CA LEU A 207 -22.03 7.81 -8.26
C LEU A 207 -20.60 7.43 -7.86
N MET A 208 -19.61 8.28 -8.16
CA MET A 208 -18.22 8.04 -7.74
C MET A 208 -18.08 7.99 -6.21
N ARG A 209 -18.76 8.88 -5.48
CA ARG A 209 -18.73 8.88 -4.02
C ARG A 209 -19.45 7.67 -3.43
N GLU A 210 -20.57 7.26 -4.04
CA GLU A 210 -21.30 6.04 -3.65
C GLU A 210 -20.44 4.78 -3.86
N PHE A 211 -19.78 4.66 -5.01
CA PHE A 211 -18.80 3.60 -5.26
C PHE A 211 -17.71 3.59 -4.17
N GLY A 212 -17.13 4.75 -3.87
CA GLY A 212 -16.09 4.85 -2.84
C GLY A 212 -16.58 4.42 -1.46
N ASP A 213 -17.82 4.75 -1.09
CA ASP A 213 -18.42 4.35 0.19
C ASP A 213 -18.69 2.84 0.28
N ILE A 214 -19.16 2.22 -0.80
CA ILE A 214 -19.36 0.76 -0.88
C ILE A 214 -18.00 0.05 -0.77
N ALA A 215 -17.03 0.48 -1.58
CA ALA A 215 -15.69 -0.07 -1.60
C ALA A 215 -14.97 0.07 -0.24
N ARG A 216 -15.17 1.20 0.44
CA ARG A 216 -14.68 1.44 1.81
C ARG A 216 -15.21 0.40 2.78
N GLN A 217 -16.53 0.14 2.78
CA GLN A 217 -17.15 -0.84 3.67
C GLN A 217 -16.61 -2.25 3.43
N GLU A 218 -16.44 -2.63 2.16
CA GLU A 218 -15.86 -3.92 1.76
C GLU A 218 -14.40 -4.07 2.23
N TYR A 219 -13.59 -3.04 2.06
CA TYR A 219 -12.19 -3.03 2.53
C TYR A 219 -12.09 -3.11 4.06
N LEU A 220 -12.94 -2.36 4.78
CA LEU A 220 -12.99 -2.41 6.24
C LEU A 220 -13.36 -3.81 6.75
N ALA A 221 -14.26 -4.52 6.07
CA ALA A 221 -14.69 -5.86 6.46
C ALA A 221 -13.53 -6.87 6.47
N VAL A 222 -12.50 -6.68 5.65
CA VAL A 222 -11.31 -7.53 5.60
C VAL A 222 -10.06 -6.89 6.24
N GLY A 223 -10.21 -5.74 6.88
CA GLY A 223 -9.13 -5.07 7.61
C GLY A 223 -8.18 -4.20 6.77
N ILE A 224 -8.51 -3.92 5.50
CA ILE A 224 -7.76 -2.96 4.67
C ILE A 224 -8.05 -1.54 5.17
N ARG A 225 -7.00 -0.73 5.31
CA ARG A 225 -7.06 0.64 5.86
C ARG A 225 -6.47 1.70 4.95
N LEU A 226 -5.80 1.30 3.87
CA LEU A 226 -5.21 2.20 2.88
C LEU A 226 -5.48 1.69 1.46
N SER A 227 -6.01 2.55 0.61
CA SER A 227 -6.15 2.30 -0.82
C SER A 227 -5.09 3.10 -1.58
N LEU A 228 -4.24 2.41 -2.36
CA LEU A 228 -3.20 3.00 -3.20
C LEU A 228 -3.81 3.61 -4.48
N SER A 229 -4.77 4.52 -4.29
CA SER A 229 -5.68 5.08 -5.30
C SER A 229 -6.34 6.36 -4.74
N PRO A 230 -6.92 7.23 -5.59
CA PRO A 230 -7.08 7.09 -7.03
C PRO A 230 -5.83 7.48 -7.82
N MET A 231 -5.75 7.03 -9.07
CA MET A 231 -4.85 7.65 -10.04
C MET A 231 -5.48 8.97 -10.51
N ALA A 232 -4.94 10.09 -10.02
CA ALA A 232 -5.29 11.45 -10.42
C ALA A 232 -4.50 11.91 -11.65
N ASP A 233 -3.81 10.99 -12.33
CA ASP A 233 -3.13 11.22 -13.60
C ASP A 233 -4.13 11.50 -14.74
N LEU A 234 -3.65 12.07 -15.85
CA LEU A 234 -4.47 12.36 -17.03
C LEU A 234 -4.13 11.46 -18.22
N ALA A 235 -5.11 11.13 -19.05
CA ALA A 235 -4.91 10.33 -20.26
C ALA A 235 -4.52 11.18 -21.50
N THR A 236 -3.60 12.13 -21.36
CA THR A 236 -3.22 13.05 -22.47
C THR A 236 -2.33 12.42 -23.54
N GLU A 237 -1.69 11.29 -23.25
CA GLU A 237 -1.00 10.44 -24.24
C GLU A 237 -1.70 9.09 -24.32
N PRO A 238 -2.55 8.84 -25.34
CA PRO A 238 -3.37 7.64 -25.42
C PRO A 238 -2.55 6.35 -25.66
N ARG A 239 -1.28 6.45 -26.05
CA ARG A 239 -0.37 5.29 -26.14
C ARG A 239 0.14 4.82 -24.79
N TRP A 240 0.04 5.65 -23.75
CA TRP A 240 0.46 5.29 -22.41
C TRP A 240 -0.40 4.14 -21.87
N TRP A 241 0.24 3.07 -21.43
CA TRP A 241 -0.45 1.83 -21.07
C TRP A 241 -1.42 1.98 -19.89
N ARG A 242 -1.16 2.91 -18.96
CA ARG A 242 -1.93 3.04 -17.72
C ARG A 242 -3.09 4.03 -17.81
N ILE A 243 -3.48 4.48 -19.00
CA ILE A 243 -4.63 5.39 -19.18
C ILE A 243 -5.92 4.82 -18.58
N ASN A 244 -6.07 3.49 -18.54
CA ASN A 244 -7.22 2.81 -17.96
C ASN A 244 -7.39 3.02 -16.44
N GLY A 245 -6.33 3.45 -15.75
CA GLY A 245 -6.37 3.82 -14.33
C GLY A 245 -6.84 5.26 -14.08
N THR A 246 -6.89 6.11 -15.11
CA THR A 246 -7.22 7.54 -15.00
C THR A 246 -8.72 7.80 -15.17
N PHE A 247 -9.16 9.04 -14.91
CA PHE A 247 -10.53 9.49 -15.20
C PHE A 247 -10.68 10.15 -16.57
N GLY A 248 -9.66 10.08 -17.45
CA GLY A 248 -9.66 10.67 -18.79
C GLY A 248 -8.65 11.81 -18.96
N GLU A 249 -8.78 12.56 -20.05
CA GLU A 249 -7.86 13.66 -20.42
C GLU A 249 -8.31 15.05 -19.92
N ASP A 250 -9.57 15.19 -19.50
CA ASP A 250 -10.10 16.44 -18.96
C ASP A 250 -9.67 16.58 -17.48
N ALA A 251 -8.87 17.60 -17.19
CA ALA A 251 -8.30 17.81 -15.88
C ALA A 251 -9.33 18.26 -14.84
N GLU A 252 -10.35 19.03 -15.23
CA GLU A 252 -11.40 19.51 -14.33
C GLU A 252 -12.36 18.39 -13.97
N LEU A 253 -12.71 17.54 -14.94
CA LEU A 253 -13.50 16.34 -14.69
C LEU A 253 -12.72 15.37 -13.80
N SER A 254 -11.46 15.13 -14.10
CA SER A 254 -10.58 14.26 -13.29
C SER A 254 -10.44 14.78 -11.87
N ALA A 255 -10.33 16.10 -11.66
CA ALA A 255 -10.33 16.69 -10.33
C ALA A 255 -11.62 16.43 -9.55
N LYS A 256 -12.78 16.64 -10.18
CA LYS A 256 -14.10 16.40 -9.56
C LYS A 256 -14.27 14.93 -9.14
N LEU A 257 -13.89 14.00 -10.01
CA LEU A 257 -13.98 12.57 -9.75
C LEU A 257 -12.95 12.11 -8.71
N THR A 258 -11.72 12.63 -8.77
CA THR A 258 -10.69 12.39 -7.74
C THR A 258 -11.17 12.82 -6.36
N LYS A 259 -11.77 14.01 -6.25
CA LYS A 259 -12.36 14.51 -5.00
C LYS A 259 -13.45 13.57 -4.48
N ALA A 260 -14.39 13.21 -5.35
CA ALA A 260 -15.51 12.34 -4.99
C ALA A 260 -15.05 10.94 -4.54
N TYR A 261 -14.05 10.37 -5.23
CA TYR A 261 -13.44 9.09 -4.87
C TYR A 261 -12.86 9.16 -3.46
N ILE A 262 -12.01 10.15 -3.19
CA ILE A 262 -11.32 10.28 -1.90
C ILE A 262 -12.33 10.49 -0.77
N LEU A 263 -13.35 11.33 -0.97
CA LEU A 263 -14.40 11.53 0.03
C LEU A 263 -15.29 10.29 0.25
N GLY A 264 -15.43 9.41 -0.75
CA GLY A 264 -16.12 8.13 -0.59
C GLY A 264 -15.35 7.16 0.32
N PHE A 265 -14.02 7.09 0.15
CA PHE A 265 -13.15 6.20 0.95
C PHE A 265 -12.81 6.76 2.33
N GLN A 266 -12.45 8.05 2.42
CA GLN A 266 -12.02 8.68 3.66
C GLN A 266 -13.17 9.26 4.48
N GLY A 267 -14.28 9.60 3.84
CA GLY A 267 -15.28 10.51 4.41
C GLY A 267 -14.81 11.96 4.39
N ASP A 268 -15.61 12.87 4.95
CA ASP A 268 -15.26 14.30 5.05
C ASP A 268 -14.19 14.58 6.13
N SER A 269 -13.90 13.58 6.97
CA SER A 269 -12.79 13.56 7.93
C SER A 269 -12.37 12.11 8.19
N ILE A 270 -11.10 11.89 8.53
CA ILE A 270 -10.58 10.54 8.82
C ILE A 270 -11.07 10.07 10.19
N THR A 271 -11.71 8.91 10.21
CA THR A 271 -12.28 8.27 11.40
C THR A 271 -11.97 6.77 11.41
N SER A 272 -12.44 6.04 12.43
CA SER A 272 -12.35 4.57 12.48
C SER A 272 -13.12 3.86 11.35
N GLN A 273 -14.01 4.57 10.67
CA GLN A 273 -14.77 4.09 9.51
C GLN A 273 -14.12 4.50 8.18
N SER A 274 -12.94 5.10 8.19
CA SER A 274 -12.27 5.52 6.96
C SER A 274 -11.33 4.43 6.44
N VAL A 275 -11.19 4.41 5.11
CA VAL A 275 -10.02 3.84 4.44
C VAL A 275 -9.27 5.04 3.84
N GLU A 276 -8.01 5.20 4.21
CA GLU A 276 -7.16 6.26 3.70
C GLU A 276 -6.94 6.11 2.19
N CYS A 277 -6.79 7.22 1.49
CA CYS A 277 -6.39 7.23 0.08
C CYS A 277 -4.96 7.71 -0.07
N MET A 278 -4.26 7.10 -1.02
CA MET A 278 -3.00 7.59 -1.55
C MET A 278 -3.21 8.02 -3.00
N ALA A 279 -3.42 9.33 -3.21
CA ALA A 279 -3.57 9.86 -4.57
C ALA A 279 -2.23 9.79 -5.31
N LYS A 280 -2.27 9.33 -6.56
CA LYS A 280 -1.07 9.04 -7.35
C LYS A 280 -1.26 9.37 -8.83
N HIS A 281 -0.20 9.54 -9.62
CA HIS A 281 1.18 9.66 -9.18
C HIS A 281 1.57 11.13 -9.30
N PHE A 282 1.87 11.79 -8.20
CA PHE A 282 2.15 13.21 -8.15
C PHE A 282 3.47 13.54 -8.91
N SER A 283 3.50 14.50 -9.85
CA SER A 283 2.48 15.54 -10.07
C SER A 283 1.69 15.37 -11.38
N GLY A 284 1.36 14.13 -11.72
CA GLY A 284 0.55 13.77 -12.87
C GLY A 284 1.30 12.95 -13.91
N GLY A 285 0.84 11.73 -14.14
CA GLY A 285 1.07 10.98 -15.35
C GLY A 285 0.26 11.51 -16.53
N GLY A 286 0.42 10.85 -17.69
CA GLY A 286 -0.16 11.31 -18.95
C GLY A 286 0.84 11.79 -19.98
N PRO A 287 1.72 12.77 -19.69
CA PRO A 287 2.61 13.38 -20.69
C PRO A 287 3.84 12.50 -20.99
N GLN A 288 3.66 11.18 -21.08
CA GLN A 288 4.74 10.23 -21.30
C GLN A 288 5.36 10.42 -22.69
N GLU A 289 6.67 10.60 -22.78
CA GLU A 289 7.33 10.71 -24.09
C GLU A 289 7.05 9.44 -24.91
N LYS A 290 6.36 9.60 -26.05
CA LYS A 290 5.96 8.51 -26.96
C LYS A 290 5.04 7.45 -26.32
N GLY A 291 4.46 7.74 -25.15
CA GLY A 291 3.62 6.79 -24.39
C GLY A 291 4.40 5.76 -23.57
N HIS A 292 5.72 5.92 -23.41
CA HIS A 292 6.52 4.99 -22.61
C HIS A 292 6.23 5.16 -21.12
N ASP A 293 5.88 4.07 -20.44
CA ASP A 293 5.57 4.13 -19.01
C ASP A 293 6.82 4.49 -18.19
N ALA A 294 6.68 5.47 -17.29
CA ALA A 294 7.79 5.97 -16.49
C ALA A 294 8.39 4.96 -15.50
N HIS A 295 7.72 3.82 -15.28
CA HIS A 295 8.31 2.71 -14.53
C HIS A 295 9.56 2.12 -15.23
N PHE A 296 9.74 2.36 -16.54
CA PHE A 296 10.87 1.87 -17.32
C PHE A 296 11.69 3.02 -17.92
N PRO A 297 13.02 2.87 -18.04
CA PRO A 297 13.84 3.83 -18.76
C PRO A 297 13.33 4.05 -20.20
N PRO A 298 13.34 5.29 -20.72
CA PRO A 298 13.98 6.48 -20.12
C PRO A 298 13.13 7.21 -19.07
N GLY A 299 11.83 6.92 -18.97
CA GLY A 299 10.92 7.53 -18.00
C GLY A 299 10.66 9.03 -18.17
N THR A 300 10.96 9.58 -19.34
CA THR A 300 10.79 11.00 -19.66
C THR A 300 9.33 11.38 -19.82
N GLN A 301 8.95 12.52 -19.24
CA GLN A 301 7.70 13.20 -19.53
C GLN A 301 7.94 14.53 -20.22
N VAL A 302 7.16 14.78 -21.27
CA VAL A 302 7.25 15.98 -22.10
C VAL A 302 5.93 16.74 -22.06
N TYR A 303 6.01 18.07 -21.99
CA TYR A 303 4.83 18.93 -21.78
C TYR A 303 4.58 19.84 -22.99
N PRO A 304 3.97 19.33 -24.08
CA PRO A 304 3.62 20.15 -25.24
C PRO A 304 2.83 21.40 -24.85
N GLY A 305 3.31 22.56 -25.28
CA GLY A 305 2.69 23.84 -24.93
C GLY A 305 2.94 24.29 -23.49
N ASN A 306 3.93 23.71 -22.80
CA ASN A 306 4.27 24.02 -21.41
C ASN A 306 3.09 23.80 -20.45
N ASN A 307 2.38 22.69 -20.63
CA ASN A 307 1.11 22.39 -19.97
C ASN A 307 1.25 21.68 -18.62
N PHE A 308 2.37 21.83 -17.91
CA PHE A 308 2.62 21.16 -16.63
C PHE A 308 1.50 21.40 -15.60
N GLU A 309 1.09 22.66 -15.41
CA GLU A 309 0.03 23.02 -14.46
C GLU A 309 -1.31 22.31 -14.76
N TYR A 310 -1.58 21.95 -16.02
CA TYR A 310 -2.78 21.21 -16.38
C TYR A 310 -2.83 19.82 -15.72
N HIS A 311 -1.67 19.17 -15.57
CA HIS A 311 -1.52 17.89 -14.89
C HIS A 311 -1.58 17.99 -13.35
N ILE A 312 -1.45 19.20 -12.81
CA ILE A 312 -1.55 19.47 -11.36
C ILE A 312 -3.01 19.63 -10.90
N ILE A 313 -3.90 20.06 -11.78
CA ILE A 313 -5.31 20.36 -11.48
C ILE A 313 -6.02 19.22 -10.72
N PRO A 314 -5.89 17.92 -11.09
CA PRO A 314 -6.53 16.83 -10.34
C PRO A 314 -6.04 16.69 -8.90
N PHE A 315 -4.78 17.04 -8.62
CA PHE A 315 -4.24 17.04 -7.27
C PHE A 315 -4.70 18.27 -6.49
N GLU A 316 -4.58 19.46 -7.08
CA GLU A 316 -4.96 20.71 -6.42
C GLU A 316 -6.46 20.79 -6.11
N LYS A 317 -7.30 20.64 -7.14
CA LYS A 317 -8.76 20.79 -7.04
C LYS A 317 -9.47 19.50 -6.63
N GLY A 318 -8.78 18.37 -6.72
CA GLY A 318 -9.30 17.06 -6.35
C GLY A 318 -8.74 16.57 -5.01
N ALA A 319 -7.50 16.09 -5.02
CA ALA A 319 -6.90 15.39 -3.89
C ALA A 319 -6.69 16.27 -2.64
N PHE A 320 -6.06 17.43 -2.79
CA PHE A 320 -5.84 18.36 -1.67
C PHE A 320 -7.15 18.97 -1.18
N ALA A 321 -8.05 19.33 -2.10
CA ALA A 321 -9.39 19.80 -1.76
C ALA A 321 -10.28 18.75 -1.05
N ALA A 322 -9.87 17.48 -1.04
CA ALA A 322 -10.49 16.37 -0.30
C ALA A 322 -9.74 16.01 0.99
N ASN A 323 -8.66 16.72 1.34
CA ASN A 323 -7.75 16.37 2.44
C ASN A 323 -7.26 14.92 2.33
N VAL A 324 -6.75 14.53 1.17
CA VAL A 324 -6.17 13.19 0.95
C VAL A 324 -5.14 12.86 2.03
N ALA A 325 -5.15 11.64 2.55
CA ALA A 325 -4.24 11.23 3.62
C ALA A 325 -2.80 11.13 3.11
N GLN A 326 -2.61 10.60 1.89
CA GLN A 326 -1.30 10.29 1.35
C GLN A 326 -1.16 10.68 -0.12
N ILE A 327 0.08 10.97 -0.53
CA ILE A 327 0.47 11.26 -1.91
C ILE A 327 1.61 10.32 -2.31
N MET A 328 1.50 9.75 -3.50
CA MET A 328 2.58 9.00 -4.11
C MET A 328 3.23 9.78 -5.26
N PRO A 329 4.49 10.22 -5.14
CA PRO A 329 5.21 10.82 -6.25
C PRO A 329 5.48 9.81 -7.37
N TYR A 330 5.53 10.29 -8.61
CA TYR A 330 5.74 9.44 -9.78
C TYR A 330 7.22 9.16 -10.08
N TYR A 331 7.47 8.20 -10.97
CA TYR A 331 8.80 7.87 -11.48
C TYR A 331 9.33 8.90 -12.49
N GLY A 332 8.41 9.56 -13.22
CA GLY A 332 8.73 10.30 -14.42
C GLY A 332 9.66 11.49 -14.21
N ILE A 333 10.47 11.79 -15.22
CA ILE A 333 11.34 12.97 -15.27
C ILE A 333 10.60 14.09 -16.00
N PRO A 334 10.25 15.21 -15.33
CA PRO A 334 9.50 16.29 -15.96
C PRO A 334 10.42 17.24 -16.73
N GLU A 335 10.75 16.86 -17.96
CA GLU A 335 11.78 17.54 -18.76
C GLU A 335 11.50 19.05 -18.91
N GLY A 336 12.46 19.86 -18.46
CA GLY A 336 12.42 21.32 -18.55
C GLY A 336 11.36 22.01 -17.67
N GLN A 337 10.73 21.30 -16.73
CA GLN A 337 9.72 21.90 -15.82
C GLN A 337 10.32 22.36 -14.48
N THR A 338 11.50 21.86 -14.12
CA THR A 338 12.22 22.22 -12.89
C THR A 338 13.66 22.61 -13.21
N SER A 339 14.42 23.09 -12.21
CA SER A 339 15.84 23.43 -12.41
C SER A 339 16.75 22.22 -12.64
N GLU A 340 16.27 21.01 -12.31
CA GLU A 340 16.97 19.74 -12.53
C GLU A 340 16.02 18.69 -13.13
N ASP A 341 16.45 18.01 -14.21
CA ASP A 341 15.70 16.93 -14.85
C ASP A 341 15.93 15.59 -14.14
N VAL A 342 15.35 15.47 -12.94
CA VAL A 342 15.31 14.23 -12.14
C VAL A 342 13.88 13.79 -11.88
N GLY A 343 13.71 12.48 -11.66
CA GLY A 343 12.39 11.88 -11.43
C GLY A 343 11.64 12.54 -10.27
N PHE A 344 10.32 12.66 -10.35
CA PHE A 344 9.52 13.40 -9.36
C PHE A 344 9.78 12.99 -7.91
N GLY A 345 9.93 11.69 -7.64
CA GLY A 345 10.24 11.19 -6.29
C GLY A 345 11.57 11.68 -5.71
N TYR A 346 12.48 12.19 -6.53
CA TYR A 346 13.78 12.74 -6.14
C TYR A 346 13.85 14.27 -6.26
N ASN A 347 12.85 14.89 -6.90
CA ASN A 347 12.89 16.29 -7.26
C ASN A 347 12.49 17.21 -6.09
N LYS A 348 13.44 17.98 -5.56
CA LYS A 348 13.21 18.86 -4.41
C LYS A 348 12.20 19.97 -4.68
N GLU A 349 12.20 20.55 -5.88
CA GLU A 349 11.23 21.60 -6.24
C GLU A 349 9.80 21.06 -6.24
N ILE A 350 9.61 19.78 -6.59
CA ILE A 350 8.30 19.15 -6.59
C ILE A 350 7.90 18.70 -5.19
N ILE A 351 8.75 17.94 -4.50
CA ILE A 351 8.39 17.37 -3.19
C ILE A 351 8.41 18.43 -2.09
N THR A 352 9.44 19.27 -2.03
CA THR A 352 9.54 20.31 -1.00
C THR A 352 8.82 21.58 -1.45
N GLY A 353 9.20 22.13 -2.60
CA GLY A 353 8.68 23.42 -3.07
C GLY A 353 7.18 23.37 -3.38
N LEU A 354 6.75 22.44 -4.23
CA LEU A 354 5.36 22.38 -4.68
C LEU A 354 4.46 21.73 -3.63
N LEU A 355 4.79 20.53 -3.17
CA LEU A 355 3.91 19.77 -2.28
C LEU A 355 3.90 20.30 -0.83
N ARG A 356 5.07 20.47 -0.20
CA ARG A 356 5.16 20.92 1.20
C ARG A 356 5.01 22.44 1.35
N GLU A 357 5.65 23.24 0.51
CA GLU A 357 5.67 24.71 0.68
C GLU A 357 4.51 25.42 -0.04
N LYS A 358 4.23 25.13 -1.31
CA LYS A 358 3.12 25.79 -2.03
C LYS A 358 1.75 25.26 -1.57
N TYR A 359 1.57 23.95 -1.56
CA TYR A 359 0.28 23.33 -1.24
C TYR A 359 0.08 23.03 0.24
N GLN A 360 1.09 23.22 1.09
CA GLN A 360 1.00 22.99 2.55
C GLN A 360 0.45 21.59 2.87
N PHE A 361 0.83 20.59 2.06
CA PHE A 361 0.40 19.22 2.28
C PHE A 361 1.14 18.66 3.49
N ASP A 362 0.40 18.33 4.55
CA ASP A 362 0.94 17.78 5.80
C ASP A 362 0.75 16.25 5.92
N GLY A 363 0.18 15.60 4.90
CA GLY A 363 -0.01 14.15 4.88
C GLY A 363 1.26 13.34 4.59
N ILE A 364 1.09 12.04 4.38
CA ILE A 364 2.20 11.12 4.13
C ILE A 364 2.62 11.20 2.66
N VAL A 365 3.92 11.30 2.40
CA VAL A 365 4.49 11.17 1.05
C VAL A 365 5.18 9.82 0.97
N CYS A 366 4.63 8.93 0.14
CA CYS A 366 5.11 7.56 -0.03
C CYS A 366 5.65 7.38 -1.44
N THR A 367 6.87 6.91 -1.61
CA THR A 367 7.40 6.62 -2.95
C THR A 367 6.60 5.52 -3.64
N ASP A 368 6.59 5.50 -4.97
CA ASP A 368 6.14 4.33 -5.74
C ASP A 368 7.15 3.15 -5.61
N TRP A 369 6.75 1.97 -6.06
CA TRP A 369 7.49 0.72 -5.88
C TRP A 369 8.87 0.73 -6.54
N GLY A 370 9.89 0.33 -5.78
CA GLY A 370 11.26 0.16 -6.31
C GLY A 370 11.97 1.46 -6.67
N LEU A 371 11.41 2.62 -6.29
CA LEU A 371 12.03 3.92 -6.57
C LEU A 371 13.32 4.10 -5.76
N VAL A 372 13.30 3.78 -4.47
CA VAL A 372 14.46 3.79 -3.55
C VAL A 372 14.84 2.33 -3.25
N SER A 373 16.08 1.93 -3.57
CA SER A 373 16.58 0.55 -3.45
C SER A 373 17.58 0.36 -2.32
#